data_AF-A0AAW4XXY9-F1
#
_entry.id   AF-A0AAW4XXY9-F1
#
_cell.length_a   1.000
_cell.length_b   1.000
_cell.length_c   1.000
_cell.angle_alpha   90.00
_cell.angle_beta   90.00
_cell.angle_gamma   90.00
#
_symmetry.space_group_name_H-M   'P 1'
#
loop_
_entity.id
_entity.type
_entity.pdbx_description
1 polymer ?
#
loop_
_entity_poly.entity_id
_entity_poly.type
_entity_poly.pdbx_seq_one_letter_code
_entity_poly.pdbx_strand_id
1 'polypeptide(L)'
;MHHMGQKEADASTPVRSADGVLVGPDGRTLYTFTKDTAGSGASTCYQQCATNWPPLGVAPGAKPIGDFSIITRTDNTQQWAYKGWPLYYFAKDSQAGDKRGDGMGGGVWKLAKP
;
A
#
# COMPACT_ATOMS: atom_id res chain seq x y z
N MET A 1 -35.14 -6.82 9.06
CA MET A 1 -34.78 -6.00 7.89
C MET A 1 -33.49 -5.25 8.20
N HIS A 2 -32.43 -5.63 7.49
CA HIS A 2 -31.21 -4.87 7.13
C HIS A 2 -30.24 -4.32 8.20
N HIS A 3 -29.04 -4.94 8.16
CA HIS A 3 -27.69 -4.35 8.26
C HIS A 3 -27.22 -3.95 9.67
N MET A 4 -26.05 -4.37 10.18
CA MET A 4 -24.77 -4.52 9.50
C MET A 4 -23.96 -5.70 10.06
N GLY A 5 -23.57 -6.64 9.19
CA GLY A 5 -22.45 -7.51 9.46
C GLY A 5 -21.16 -6.73 9.25
N GLN A 6 -20.60 -6.16 10.32
CA GLN A 6 -19.20 -5.75 10.33
C GLN A 6 -18.35 -6.96 10.70
N LYS A 7 -18.15 -7.72 9.63
CA LYS A 7 -17.16 -8.76 9.40
C LYS A 7 -15.85 -8.43 10.11
N GLU A 8 -15.39 -9.42 10.87
CA GLU A 8 -14.12 -9.49 11.57
C GLU A 8 -13.00 -8.82 10.75
N ALA A 9 -12.46 -7.72 11.27
CA ALA A 9 -11.18 -7.19 10.86
C ALA A 9 -10.12 -8.19 11.32
N ASP A 10 -9.93 -9.22 10.51
CA ASP A 10 -8.94 -10.26 10.69
C ASP A 10 -7.58 -9.60 10.88
N ALA A 11 -6.95 -9.85 12.04
CA ALA A 11 -5.68 -9.28 12.48
C ALA A 11 -4.47 -9.64 11.58
N SER A 12 -4.74 -10.15 10.37
CA SER A 12 -3.82 -10.70 9.39
C SER A 12 -3.54 -9.75 8.23
N THR A 13 -4.39 -8.74 7.97
CA THR A 13 -4.25 -7.83 6.82
C THR A 13 -3.93 -6.41 7.30
N PRO A 14 -2.74 -5.85 7.04
CA PRO A 14 -2.39 -4.50 7.50
C PRO A 14 -3.10 -3.38 6.74
N VAL A 15 -3.93 -3.71 5.74
CA VAL A 15 -4.58 -2.74 4.86
C VAL A 15 -6.08 -2.80 5.04
N ARG A 16 -6.71 -1.63 5.13
CA ARG A 16 -8.16 -1.45 5.15
C ARG A 16 -8.58 -0.40 4.12
N SER A 17 -9.86 -0.35 3.79
CA SER A 17 -10.41 0.69 2.92
C SER A 17 -11.07 1.79 3.75
N ALA A 18 -10.81 3.05 3.42
CA ALA A 18 -11.46 4.24 3.99
C ALA A 18 -11.72 5.25 2.87
N ASP A 19 -12.96 5.71 2.74
CA ASP A 19 -13.38 6.69 1.72
C ASP A 19 -12.93 6.35 0.30
N GLY A 20 -13.02 5.06 -0.07
CA GLY A 20 -12.63 4.56 -1.40
C GLY A 20 -11.12 4.47 -1.64
N VAL A 21 -10.31 4.56 -0.59
CA VAL A 21 -8.84 4.53 -0.64
C VAL A 21 -8.31 3.46 0.32
N LEU A 22 -7.22 2.78 -0.05
CA LEU A 22 -6.51 1.87 0.84
C LEU A 22 -5.65 2.65 1.82
N VAL A 23 -5.71 2.26 3.09
CA VAL A 23 -4.93 2.85 4.17
C VAL A 23 -4.24 1.74 4.96
N GLY A 24 -3.05 2.05 5.48
CA GLY A 24 -2.26 1.13 6.30
C GLY A 24 -2.78 0.99 7.74
N PRO A 25 -2.05 0.26 8.60
CA PRO A 25 -2.46 0.02 10.00
C PRO A 25 -2.54 1.31 10.82
N ASP A 26 -1.68 2.29 10.50
CA ASP A 26 -1.64 3.61 11.11
C ASP A 26 -2.70 4.58 10.54
N GLY A 27 -3.53 4.11 9.60
CA GLY A 27 -4.56 4.90 8.94
C GLY A 27 -4.04 5.89 7.91
N ARG A 28 -2.73 5.88 7.60
CA ARG A 28 -2.17 6.70 6.54
C ARG A 28 -2.51 6.12 5.17
N THR A 29 -2.73 7.03 4.24
CA THR A 29 -3.04 6.72 2.85
C THR A 29 -1.92 5.92 2.20
N LEU A 30 -2.31 4.90 1.45
CA LEU A 30 -1.42 4.13 0.60
C LEU A 30 -1.53 4.58 -0.85
N TYR A 31 -0.42 4.43 -1.56
CA TYR A 31 -0.25 4.85 -2.94
C TYR A 31 0.34 3.72 -3.79
N THR A 32 0.09 3.79 -5.09
CA THR A 32 0.76 2.99 -6.11
C THR A 32 1.63 3.90 -6.98
N PHE A 33 2.68 3.31 -7.56
CA PHE A 33 3.64 4.01 -8.41
C PHE A 33 3.51 3.53 -9.84
N THR A 34 3.13 4.41 -10.77
CA THR A 34 2.85 4.01 -12.17
C THR A 34 4.11 3.62 -12.96
N LYS A 35 5.31 3.84 -12.40
CA LYS A 35 6.56 3.33 -12.99
C LYS A 35 6.85 1.88 -12.61
N ASP A 36 6.14 1.35 -11.61
CA ASP A 36 6.16 -0.09 -11.35
C ASP A 36 5.28 -0.82 -12.36
N THR A 37 5.57 -2.11 -12.56
CA THR A 37 4.76 -2.99 -13.40
C THR A 37 3.94 -3.92 -12.51
N ALA A 38 2.61 -3.81 -12.60
CA ALA A 38 1.70 -4.66 -11.84
C ALA A 38 2.00 -6.15 -12.09
N GLY A 39 2.07 -6.94 -11.03
CA GLY A 39 2.28 -8.39 -11.12
C GLY A 39 3.70 -8.81 -11.48
N SER A 40 4.64 -7.88 -11.65
CA SER A 40 6.06 -8.21 -11.90
C SER A 40 6.76 -8.85 -10.69
N GLY A 41 6.15 -8.76 -9.50
CA GLY A 41 6.78 -9.18 -8.26
C GLY A 41 7.92 -8.26 -7.80
N ALA A 42 8.05 -7.08 -8.40
CA ALA A 42 9.14 -6.14 -8.12
C ALA A 42 8.65 -4.68 -8.05
N SER A 43 9.45 -3.87 -7.36
CA SER A 43 9.36 -2.41 -7.34
C SER A 43 10.53 -1.82 -8.11
N THR A 44 10.36 -0.63 -8.66
CA THR A 44 11.41 0.23 -9.24
C THR A 44 11.84 1.35 -8.26
N CYS A 45 11.08 1.54 -7.18
CA CYS A 45 11.29 2.59 -6.20
C CYS A 45 12.27 2.14 -5.11
N TYR A 46 13.52 2.62 -5.21
CA TYR A 46 14.59 2.36 -4.24
C TYR A 46 15.32 3.64 -3.84
N GLN A 47 16.20 3.54 -2.84
CA GLN A 47 17.05 4.64 -2.38
C GLN A 47 16.19 5.86 -2.02
N GLN A 48 16.50 7.04 -2.55
CA GLN A 48 15.76 8.27 -2.27
C GLN A 48 14.27 8.19 -2.69
N CYS A 49 13.91 7.33 -3.64
CA CYS A 49 12.49 7.08 -3.91
C CYS A 49 11.82 6.45 -2.68
N ALA A 50 12.42 5.39 -2.12
CA ALA A 50 11.90 4.68 -0.96
C ALA A 50 11.97 5.51 0.34
N THR A 51 12.89 6.48 0.44
CA THR A 51 12.90 7.45 1.54
C THR A 51 11.68 8.38 1.51
N ASN A 52 11.31 8.88 0.33
CA ASN A 52 10.15 9.77 0.16
C ASN A 52 8.84 8.99 0.10
N TRP A 53 8.90 7.74 -0.38
CA TRP A 53 7.78 6.84 -0.56
C TRP A 53 8.07 5.49 0.11
N PRO A 54 8.01 5.43 1.45
CA PRO A 54 8.34 4.20 2.17
C PRO A 54 7.44 3.05 1.74
N PRO A 55 8.02 1.87 1.41
CA PRO A 55 7.21 0.70 1.08
C PRO A 55 6.39 0.26 2.29
N LEU A 56 5.17 -0.23 2.04
CA LEU A 56 4.39 -0.91 3.07
C LEU A 56 5.03 -2.26 3.37
N GLY A 57 5.82 -2.32 4.45
CA GLY A 57 6.51 -3.51 4.89
C GLY A 57 5.58 -4.65 5.30
N VAL A 58 6.11 -5.87 5.26
CA VAL A 58 5.39 -7.11 5.60
C VAL A 58 5.85 -7.60 6.97
N ALA A 59 4.91 -7.85 7.87
CA ALA A 59 5.22 -8.40 9.19
C ALA A 59 5.70 -9.86 9.08
N PRO A 60 6.60 -10.32 9.95
CA PRO A 60 7.05 -11.71 9.95
C PRO A 60 5.87 -12.70 10.03
N GLY A 61 5.89 -13.72 9.16
CA GLY A 61 4.86 -14.76 9.11
C GLY A 61 3.55 -14.37 8.41
N ALA A 62 3.43 -13.12 7.93
CA ALA A 62 2.30 -12.73 7.11
C ALA A 62 2.28 -13.50 5.78
N LYS A 63 1.08 -13.77 5.27
CA LYS A 63 0.84 -14.54 4.05
C LYS A 63 -0.04 -13.76 3.08
N PRO A 64 0.10 -13.96 1.76
CA PRO A 64 -0.82 -13.38 0.78
C PRO A 64 -2.28 -13.73 1.09
N ILE A 65 -3.19 -12.80 0.84
CA ILE A 65 -4.63 -12.95 1.14
C ILE A 65 -5.48 -12.17 0.14
N GLY A 66 -6.43 -12.87 -0.51
CA GLY A 66 -7.28 -12.28 -1.53
C GLY A 66 -6.46 -11.61 -2.64
N ASP A 67 -6.73 -10.32 -2.89
CA ASP A 67 -6.01 -9.50 -3.88
C ASP A 67 -4.65 -8.99 -3.37
N PHE A 68 -4.31 -9.22 -2.09
CA PHE A 68 -3.03 -8.81 -1.52
C PHE A 68 -1.97 -9.88 -1.71
N SER A 69 -0.83 -9.48 -2.28
CA SER A 69 0.35 -10.32 -2.46
C SER A 69 1.56 -9.73 -1.76
N ILE A 70 2.59 -10.56 -1.57
CA ILE A 70 3.88 -10.15 -1.02
C ILE A 70 4.90 -10.19 -2.15
N ILE A 71 5.64 -9.11 -2.31
CA ILE A 71 6.79 -9.04 -3.21
C ILE A 71 8.09 -9.06 -2.42
N THR A 72 9.10 -9.71 -2.97
CA THR A 72 10.48 -9.63 -2.46
C THR A 72 11.22 -8.60 -3.28
N ARG A 73 11.65 -7.53 -2.62
CA ARG A 73 12.40 -6.43 -3.24
C ARG A 73 13.86 -6.84 -3.44
N THR A 74 14.58 -6.14 -4.32
CA THR A 74 15.99 -6.46 -4.61
C THR A 74 16.93 -6.20 -3.44
N ASP A 75 16.49 -5.40 -2.46
CA ASP A 75 17.17 -5.18 -1.18
C ASP A 75 16.88 -6.28 -0.13
N ASN A 76 16.23 -7.37 -0.54
CA ASN A 76 15.76 -8.50 0.29
C ASN A 76 14.68 -8.14 1.32
N THR A 77 14.14 -6.92 1.29
CA THR A 77 12.97 -6.57 2.11
C THR A 77 11.69 -7.04 1.44
N GLN A 78 10.63 -7.21 2.23
CA GLN A 78 9.31 -7.59 1.73
C GLN A 78 8.35 -6.41 1.77
N GLN A 79 7.50 -6.34 0.76
CA GLN A 79 6.50 -5.28 0.61
C GLN A 79 5.15 -5.86 0.20
N TRP A 80 4.08 -5.29 0.73
CA TRP A 80 2.73 -5.61 0.29
C TRP A 80 2.40 -5.00 -1.07
N ALA A 81 1.69 -5.77 -1.88
CA ALA A 81 1.10 -5.33 -3.13
C ALA A 81 -0.40 -5.61 -3.12
N TYR A 82 -1.17 -4.77 -3.81
CA TYR A 82 -2.60 -4.96 -4.04
C TYR A 82 -2.89 -5.09 -5.52
N LYS A 83 -3.54 -6.18 -5.95
CA LYS A 83 -3.77 -6.51 -7.36
C LYS A 83 -2.48 -6.42 -8.19
N GLY A 84 -1.36 -6.84 -7.59
CA GLY A 84 -0.03 -6.80 -8.19
C GLY A 84 0.69 -5.45 -8.14
N TRP A 85 0.08 -4.37 -7.67
CA TRP A 85 0.73 -3.06 -7.51
C TRP A 85 1.40 -2.93 -6.14
N PRO A 86 2.71 -2.63 -6.07
CA PRO A 86 3.38 -2.38 -4.79
C PRO A 86 2.76 -1.18 -4.06
N LEU A 87 2.56 -1.32 -2.74
CA LEU A 87 1.92 -0.30 -1.90
C LEU A 87 2.95 0.52 -1.14
N TYR A 88 2.78 1.84 -1.14
CA TYR A 88 3.68 2.78 -0.49
C TYR A 88 2.94 3.77 0.39
N TYR A 89 3.62 4.26 1.41
CA TYR A 89 3.25 5.49 2.10
C TYR A 89 3.88 6.70 1.40
N PHE A 90 3.44 7.90 1.78
CA PHE A 90 4.14 9.14 1.45
C PHE A 90 4.72 9.78 2.70
N ALA A 91 6.03 10.06 2.70
CA ALA A 91 6.74 10.55 3.89
C ALA A 91 6.23 11.90 4.42
N LYS A 92 5.56 12.71 3.58
CA LYS A 92 4.97 14.00 4.00
C LYS A 92 3.50 13.92 4.43
N ASP A 93 2.89 12.74 4.37
CA ASP A 93 1.61 12.48 5.03
C ASP A 93 1.88 12.25 6.51
N SER A 94 1.38 13.16 7.34
CA SER A 94 1.64 13.25 8.78
C SER A 94 0.54 12.65 9.64
N GLN A 95 -0.68 12.55 9.09
CA GLN A 95 -1.85 12.07 9.82
C GLN A 95 -2.72 11.16 8.94
N ALA A 96 -3.58 10.37 9.58
CA ALA A 96 -4.56 9.57 8.88
C ALA A 96 -5.46 10.44 8.00
N GLY A 97 -5.76 9.96 6.79
CA GLY A 97 -6.55 10.69 5.81
C GLY A 97 -5.80 11.76 5.01
N ASP A 98 -4.53 12.07 5.32
CA ASP A 98 -3.69 12.89 4.43
C ASP A 98 -3.56 12.20 3.06
N LYS A 99 -3.70 12.96 1.98
CA LYS A 99 -3.62 12.48 0.59
C LYS A 99 -2.62 13.30 -0.24
N ARG A 100 -1.59 13.88 0.39
CA ARG A 100 -0.70 14.89 -0.23
C ARG A 100 0.19 14.31 -1.32
N GLY A 101 0.31 12.99 -1.38
CA GLY A 101 1.08 12.29 -2.39
C GLY A 101 0.39 12.15 -3.74
N ASP A 102 -0.94 12.31 -3.80
CA ASP A 102 -1.67 12.05 -5.04
C ASP A 102 -1.25 13.04 -6.14
N GLY A 103 -0.91 12.51 -7.31
CA GLY A 103 -0.47 13.32 -8.45
C GLY A 103 1.00 13.76 -8.42
N MET A 104 1.77 13.41 -7.38
CA MET A 104 3.18 13.79 -7.30
C MET A 104 4.04 13.20 -8.42
N GLY A 105 5.16 13.85 -8.73
CA GLY A 105 6.13 13.40 -9.74
C GLY A 105 5.61 13.46 -11.18
N GLY A 106 4.72 14.40 -11.49
CA GLY A 106 4.07 14.47 -12.79
C GLY A 106 2.92 13.47 -12.94
N GLY A 107 2.24 13.13 -11.85
CA GLY A 107 1.09 12.23 -11.88
C GLY A 107 1.41 10.74 -11.72
N VAL A 108 2.65 10.38 -11.41
CA VAL A 108 3.10 8.98 -11.32
C VAL A 108 2.77 8.31 -9.99
N TRP A 109 2.39 9.08 -8.98
CA TRP A 109 1.88 8.56 -7.70
C TRP A 109 0.38 8.70 -7.66
N LYS A 110 -0.31 7.59 -7.38
CA LYS A 110 -1.77 7.51 -7.35
C LYS A 110 -2.25 6.95 -6.02
N LEU A 111 -3.38 7.42 -5.53
CA LEU A 111 -4.09 6.77 -4.43
C LEU A 111 -4.30 5.29 -4.75
N ALA A 112 -3.92 4.41 -3.83
CA ALA A 112 -4.25 2.99 -3.92
C ALA A 112 -5.75 2.82 -3.63
N LYS A 113 -6.49 2.17 -4.53
CA LYS A 113 -7.94 1.99 -4.41
C LYS A 113 -8.28 0.50 -4.41
N PRO A 114 -9.31 0.05 -3.67
CA PRO A 114 -9.84 -1.31 -3.75
C PRO A 114 -10.38 -1.62 -5.15
#